data_AF-A0A1V6G9T9-F1
#
_entry.id   AF-A0A1V6G9T9-F1
#
_cell.length_a   1.000
_cell.length_b   1.000
_cell.length_c   1.000
_cell.angle_alpha   90.00
_cell.angle_beta   90.00
_cell.angle_gamma   90.00
#
_symmetry.space_group_name_H-M   'P 1'
#
loop_
_entity.id
_entity.type
_entity.pdbx_description
1 polymer ?
#
loop_
_entity_poly.entity_id
_entity_poly.type
_entity_poly.pdbx_seq_one_letter_code
_entity_poly.pdbx_strand_id
1 'polypeptide(L)' 'MRRFEPAQAIVLTFAPKFFEALGFKVIPKTQVMHKLYMGCINCTKHANPFTCPEIAMALDLRQPPRT' A
#
# COMPACT_ATOMS: atom_id res chain seq x y z
N MET A 1 -10.87 -23.07 13.59
CA MET A 1 -9.90 -22.05 13.12
C MET A 1 -10.52 -21.30 11.94
N ARG A 2 -10.66 -19.97 12.00
CA ARG A 2 -11.11 -19.19 10.84
C ARG A 2 -9.92 -18.95 9.92
N ARG A 3 -10.09 -19.19 8.61
CA ARG A 3 -9.09 -18.90 7.60
C ARG A 3 -9.06 -17.38 7.39
N PHE A 4 -7.86 -16.80 7.30
CA PHE A 4 -7.69 -15.37 7.04
C PHE A 4 -7.92 -15.13 5.54
N GLU A 5 -8.93 -14.31 5.23
CA GLU A 5 -9.38 -14.01 3.87
C GLU A 5 -9.33 -12.50 3.63
N PRO A 6 -8.13 -11.92 3.49
CA PRO A 6 -7.98 -10.50 3.28
C PRO A 6 -8.55 -10.08 1.93
N ALA A 7 -9.30 -8.99 1.89
CA ALA A 7 -9.84 -8.46 0.65
C ALA A 7 -8.78 -7.78 -0.22
N GLN A 8 -7.75 -7.18 0.40
CA GLN A 8 -6.79 -6.33 -0.31
C GLN A 8 -5.43 -6.34 0.42
N ALA A 9 -4.35 -6.33 -0.36
CA ALA A 9 -3.01 -6.04 0.12
C ALA A 9 -2.61 -4.60 -0.26
N ILE A 10 -1.90 -3.92 0.63
CA ILE A 10 -1.41 -2.55 0.41
C ILE A 10 0.07 -2.53 0.73
N VAL A 11 0.86 -1.84 -0.10
CA VAL A 11 2.30 -1.68 0.09
C VAL A 11 2.72 -0.22 -0.12
N LEU A 12 3.66 0.24 0.71
CA LEU A 12 4.41 1.47 0.49
C LEU A 12 5.82 1.06 0.02
N THR A 13 6.25 1.54 -1.13
CA THR A 13 7.50 1.07 -1.76
C THR A 13 8.22 2.16 -2.53
N PHE A 14 9.55 2.04 -2.61
CA PHE A 14 10.38 2.83 -3.53
C PHE A 14 10.59 2.15 -4.89
N ALA A 15 10.19 0.88 -5.03
CA ALA A 15 10.36 0.07 -6.23
C ALA A 15 9.00 -0.31 -6.84
N PRO A 16 8.23 0.64 -7.40
CA PRO A 16 6.87 0.38 -7.88
C PRO A 16 6.83 -0.68 -8.99
N LYS A 17 7.81 -0.65 -9.91
CA LYS A 17 7.89 -1.58 -11.06
C LYS A 17 7.93 -3.06 -10.65
N PHE A 18 8.55 -3.38 -9.51
CA PHE A 18 8.58 -4.75 -8.99
C PHE A 18 7.18 -5.22 -8.61
N PHE A 19 6.41 -4.37 -7.94
CA PHE A 19 5.05 -4.70 -7.50
C PHE A 19 4.02 -4.61 -8.63
N GLU A 20 4.25 -3.75 -9.62
CA GLU A 20 3.43 -3.73 -10.86
C GLU A 20 3.47 -5.08 -11.58
N ALA A 21 4.66 -5.71 -11.66
CA ALA A 21 4.80 -7.06 -12.23
C ALA A 21 4.06 -8.14 -11.43
N LEU A 22 3.80 -7.90 -10.14
CA LEU A 22 2.99 -8.76 -9.26
C LEU A 22 1.48 -8.42 -9.31
N GLY A 23 1.07 -7.48 -10.16
CA GLY A 23 -0.33 -7.07 -10.34
C GLY A 23 -0.81 -5.96 -9.40
N PHE A 24 0.09 -5.39 -8.57
CA PHE A 24 -0.27 -4.22 -7.78
C PHE A 24 -0.44 -3.00 -8.67
N LYS A 25 -1.32 -2.09 -8.25
CA LYS A 25 -1.57 -0.82 -8.94
C LYS A 25 -1.28 0.35 -8.01
N VAL A 26 -0.68 1.41 -8.56
CA VAL A 26 -0.48 2.65 -7.82
C VAL A 26 -1.84 3.23 -7.42
N ILE A 27 -1.95 3.64 -6.16
CA ILE A 27 -3.14 4.28 -5.60
C ILE A 27 -2.79 5.64 -4.98
N PRO A 28 -3.73 6.59 -4.94
CA PRO A 28 -3.52 7.85 -4.24
C PRO A 28 -3.28 7.61 -2.75
N LYS A 29 -2.25 8.25 -2.18
CA LYS A 29 -1.93 8.12 -0.75
C LYS A 29 -3.11 8.51 0.14
N THR A 30 -3.90 9.50 -0.28
CA THR A 30 -5.12 9.95 0.41
C THR A 30 -6.09 8.82 0.72
N GLN A 31 -6.15 7.78 -0.14
CA GLN A 31 -7.03 6.62 0.05
C GLN A 31 -6.58 5.70 1.20
N VAL A 32 -5.30 5.76 1.59
CA VAL A 32 -4.69 4.90 2.61
C VAL A 32 -4.19 5.66 3.83
N MET A 33 -4.24 6.99 3.81
CA MET A 33 -3.80 7.89 4.89
C MET A 33 -4.37 7.51 6.25
N HIS A 34 -5.69 7.39 6.35
CA HIS A 34 -6.37 7.15 7.63
C HIS A 34 -6.11 5.76 8.23
N LYS A 35 -5.53 4.82 7.48
CA LYS A 35 -5.28 3.44 7.94
C LYS A 35 -3.80 3.11 8.12
N LEU A 36 -2.93 3.63 7.26
CA LEU A 36 -1.48 3.33 7.29
C LEU A 36 -0.65 4.46 7.89
N TYR A 37 -1.03 5.72 7.67
CA TYR A 37 -0.17 6.85 8.01
C TYR A 37 -0.39 7.39 9.43
N MET A 38 -1.31 6.82 10.23
CA MET A 38 -1.39 7.17 11.66
C MET A 38 -0.07 6.85 12.40
N GLY A 39 0.62 5.77 12.02
CA GLY A 39 1.96 5.46 12.54
C GLY A 39 3.06 6.37 11.97
N CYS A 40 2.84 6.96 10.79
CA CYS A 40 3.76 7.89 10.15
C CYS A 40 3.62 9.33 10.66
N ILE A 41 2.52 9.70 11.34
CA ILE A 41 2.36 11.01 12.00
C ILE A 41 3.50 11.26 13.01
N ASN A 42 4.00 10.19 13.64
CA ASN A 42 5.11 10.24 14.60
C ASN A 42 6.44 9.74 14.00
N CYS A 43 6.58 9.69 12.67
CA CYS A 43 7.81 9.23 12.03
C CYS A 43 8.94 10.25 12.23
N THR A 44 10.02 9.86 12.91
CA THR A 44 11.22 10.70 13.09
C THR A 44 11.97 10.97 11.78
N LYS A 45 11.67 10.19 10.72
CA LYS A 45 12.34 10.28 9.42
C LYS A 45 11.69 11.29 8.47
N HIS A 46 10.38 11.52 8.56
CA HIS A 46 9.66 12.43 7.67
C HIS A 46 8.61 13.22 8.45
N ALA A 47 8.74 14.55 8.44
CA ALA A 47 7.86 15.46 9.19
C ALA A 47 6.40 15.48 8.68
N ASN A 48 6.13 14.91 7.51
CA ASN A 48 4.78 14.87 6.94
C ASN A 48 4.52 13.54 6.21
N PRO A 49 3.46 12.79 6.55
CA PRO A 49 3.10 11.55 5.86
C PRO A 49 2.82 11.72 4.36
N PHE A 50 2.46 12.94 3.91
CA PHE A 50 2.27 13.26 2.50
C PHE A 50 3.59 13.47 1.74
N THR A 51 4.69 13.80 2.42
CA THR A 51 6.00 14.04 1.78
C THR A 51 6.90 12.82 1.74
N CYS A 52 6.48 11.69 2.31
CA CYS A 52 7.24 10.44 2.20
C CYS A 52 7.45 10.08 0.71
N PRO A 53 8.66 9.80 0.23
CA PRO A 53 8.89 9.51 -1.19
C PRO A 53 8.38 8.12 -1.62
N GLU A 54 7.89 7.30 -0.69
CA GLU A 54 7.30 6.00 -0.99
C GLU A 54 6.03 6.13 -1.81
N ILE A 55 5.81 5.18 -2.72
CA ILE A 55 4.62 5.10 -3.56
C ILE A 55 3.67 4.08 -2.92
N ALA A 56 2.39 4.47 -2.78
CA ALA A 56 1.35 3.58 -2.30
C ALA A 56 0.79 2.75 -3.45
N MET A 57 0.72 1.43 -3.26
CA MET A 57 0.17 0.49 -4.23
C MET A 57 -0.78 -0.50 -3.56
N ALA A 58 -1.76 -1.00 -4.30
CA ALA A 58 -2.75 -1.96 -3.82
C ALA A 58 -2.99 -3.12 -4.79
N LEU A 59 -3.32 -4.28 -4.21
CA LEU A 59 -3.72 -5.49 -4.92
C LEU A 59 -5.04 -6.00 -4.33
N ASP A 60 -6.07 -6.17 -5.18
CA ASP A 60 -7.31 -6.83 -4.77
C ASP A 60 -7.09 -8.34 -4.74
N LEU A 61 -7.17 -8.94 -3.55
CA LEU A 61 -6.90 -10.36 -3.34
C LEU A 61 -8.14 -11.24 -3.57
N ARG A 62 -9.30 -10.61 -3.81
CA ARG A 62 -10.54 -11.33 -4.20
C ARG A 62 -10.58 -11.60 -5.70
N GLN A 63 -9.72 -10.93 -6.48
CA GLN A 63 -9.63 -11.13 -7.91
C GLN A 63 -8.51 -12.13 -8.24
N PRO A 64 -8.74 -13.07 -9.17
CA PRO A 64 -7.68 -13.96 -9.62
C PRO A 64 -6.57 -13.17 -10.34
N PRO A 65 -5.31 -13.60 -10.25
CA PRO A 65 -4.21 -12.96 -10.97
C PRO A 65 -4.50 -12.98 -12.48
N ARG A 66 -4.46 -11.80 -13.11
CA ARG A 66 -4.54 -11.67 -14.57
C ARG A 66 -3.25 -12.23 -15.15
N THR A 67 -3.35 -13.41 -15.75
CA THR A 67 -2.30 -14.10 -16.51
C THR A 67 -2.12 -13.44 -17.87
#